data_AF-A0A7C5T228-F1
#
_entry.id   AF-A0A7C5T228-F1
#
_cell.length_a   1.000
_cell.length_b   1.000
_cell.length_c   1.000
_cell.angle_alpha   90.00
_cell.angle_beta   90.00
_cell.angle_gamma   90.00
#
_symmetry.space_group_name_H-M   'P 1'
#
loop_
_entity.id
_entity.type
_entity.pdbx_description
1 polymer ?
#
loop_
_entity_poly.entity_id
_entity_poly.type
_entity_poly.pdbx_seq_one_letter_code
_entity_poly.pdbx_strand_id
1 'polypeptide(L)'
;MLEKFRSLGLNLLPREEEAIAGEPFPALLFLTGGTEHLALEFAGNVQKPLLLLAHFGHNSLPAALETLARLREEGRKAWLLTEADGEELLRFARVAALGRELRGKRVGLIGGASPWLVASSPDPSVFWEK
;
A
#
# COMPACT_ATOMS: atom_id res chain seq x y z
N MET A 1 -8.38 18.76 -6.76
CA MET A 1 -8.16 17.37 -6.31
C MET A 1 -6.82 17.23 -5.59
N LEU A 2 -5.66 17.34 -6.26
CA LEU A 2 -4.34 17.22 -5.60
C LEU A 2 -4.14 18.20 -4.43
N GLU A 3 -4.69 19.41 -4.51
CA GLU A 3 -4.68 20.39 -3.42
C GLU A 3 -5.34 19.88 -2.12
N LYS A 4 -6.37 19.03 -2.21
CA LYS A 4 -7.00 18.45 -1.02
C LYS A 4 -6.03 17.51 -0.30
N PHE A 5 -5.35 16.63 -1.04
CA PHE A 5 -4.31 15.77 -0.46
C PHE A 5 -3.15 16.59 0.12
N ARG A 6 -2.73 17.67 -0.55
CA ARG A 6 -1.70 18.58 -0.02
C ARG A 6 -2.11 19.25 1.28
N SER A 7 -3.38 19.69 1.40
CA SER A 7 -3.89 20.29 2.65
C SER A 7 -3.89 19.31 3.83
N LEU A 8 -3.88 18.00 3.56
CA LEU A 8 -3.73 16.94 4.55
C LEU A 8 -2.26 16.64 4.89
N GLY A 9 -1.29 17.39 4.33
CA GLY A 9 0.14 17.14 4.49
C GLY A 9 0.69 16.04 3.58
N LEU A 10 -0.09 15.59 2.58
CA LEU A 10 0.31 14.53 1.67
C LEU A 10 0.71 15.10 0.32
N ASN A 11 1.94 14.78 -0.12
CA ASN A 11 2.39 15.13 -1.45
C ASN A 11 2.33 13.91 -2.36
N LEU A 12 1.33 13.88 -3.26
CA LEU A 12 1.23 12.84 -4.27
C LEU A 12 2.20 13.15 -5.40
N LEU A 13 3.18 12.26 -5.58
CA LEU A 13 4.21 12.37 -6.61
C LEU A 13 3.90 11.33 -7.71
N PRO A 14 3.48 11.75 -8.91
CA PRO A 14 3.35 10.82 -10.02
C PRO A 14 4.71 10.20 -10.34
N ARG A 15 4.71 8.92 -10.70
CA ARG A 15 5.89 8.13 -11.02
C ARG A 15 5.55 7.16 -12.15
N GLU A 16 6.56 6.71 -12.86
CA GLU A 16 6.43 5.61 -13.83
C GLU A 16 6.03 4.30 -13.13
N GLU A 17 5.40 3.42 -13.88
CA GLU A 17 4.83 2.18 -13.36
C GLU A 17 5.84 1.31 -12.61
N GLU A 18 7.06 1.17 -13.15
CA GLU A 18 8.13 0.37 -12.55
C GLU A 18 8.55 0.92 -11.19
N ALA A 19 8.59 2.25 -11.05
CA ALA A 19 8.92 2.89 -9.79
C ALA A 19 7.81 2.67 -8.75
N ILE A 20 6.54 2.71 -9.17
CA ILE A 20 5.40 2.42 -8.30
C ILE A 20 5.40 0.94 -7.88
N ALA A 21 5.64 0.01 -8.81
CA ALA A 21 5.77 -1.42 -8.53
C ALA A 21 6.91 -1.73 -7.54
N GLY A 22 7.98 -0.93 -7.58
CA GLY A 22 9.10 -0.98 -6.66
C GLY A 22 8.75 -0.57 -5.22
N GLU A 23 7.65 0.13 -4.96
CA GLU A 23 7.30 0.58 -3.60
C GLU A 23 6.92 -0.58 -2.68
N PRO A 24 7.16 -0.50 -1.35
CA PRO A 24 6.71 -1.54 -0.42
C PRO A 24 5.18 -1.62 -0.37
N PHE A 25 4.54 -0.46 -0.58
CA PHE A 25 3.10 -0.30 -0.58
C PHE A 25 2.67 0.60 -1.75
N PRO A 26 2.47 0.03 -2.94
CA PRO A 26 2.08 0.78 -4.13
C PRO A 26 0.70 1.44 -3.94
N ALA A 27 0.56 2.68 -4.43
CA ALA A 27 -0.67 3.44 -4.37
C ALA A 27 -1.12 3.89 -5.75
N LEU A 28 -2.40 3.65 -6.07
CA LEU A 28 -3.03 4.01 -7.33
C LEU A 28 -4.10 5.07 -7.09
N LEU A 29 -3.96 6.22 -7.74
CA LEU A 29 -4.96 7.29 -7.69
C LEU A 29 -5.90 7.20 -8.90
N PHE A 30 -7.18 6.97 -8.63
CA PHE A 30 -8.23 6.99 -9.64
C PHE A 30 -8.64 8.43 -9.91
N LEU A 31 -8.53 8.87 -11.16
CA LEU A 31 -8.90 10.24 -11.57
C LEU A 31 -10.28 10.30 -12.23
N THR A 32 -10.77 9.17 -12.75
CA THR A 32 -12.05 9.06 -13.44
C THR A 32 -12.55 7.62 -13.45
N GLY A 33 -13.81 7.42 -13.84
CA GLY A 33 -14.37 6.12 -14.21
C GLY A 33 -13.80 5.60 -15.54
N GLY A 34 -13.86 4.29 -15.76
CA GLY A 34 -13.36 3.63 -16.97
C GLY A 34 -11.86 3.29 -16.92
N THR A 35 -11.18 3.55 -15.80
CA THR A 35 -9.74 3.28 -15.60
C THR A 35 -9.46 2.01 -14.79
N GLU A 36 -10.48 1.20 -14.52
CA GLU A 36 -10.39 -0.02 -13.71
C GLU A 36 -9.41 -1.02 -14.34
N HIS A 37 -9.46 -1.15 -15.67
CA HIS A 37 -8.59 -2.04 -16.44
C HIS A 37 -7.10 -1.72 -16.24
N LEU A 38 -6.72 -0.43 -16.20
CA LEU A 38 -5.33 -0.01 -15.96
C LEU A 38 -4.84 -0.43 -14.57
N ALA A 39 -5.70 -0.26 -13.56
CA ALA A 39 -5.37 -0.64 -12.19
C ALA A 39 -5.24 -2.16 -12.02
N LEU A 40 -6.08 -2.94 -12.71
CA LEU A 40 -6.03 -4.40 -12.71
C LEU A 40 -4.83 -4.95 -13.48
N GLU A 41 -4.47 -4.32 -14.61
CA GLU A 41 -3.25 -4.66 -15.37
C GLU A 41 -2.00 -4.47 -14.50
N PHE A 42 -1.87 -3.29 -13.87
CA PHE A 42 -0.81 -3.03 -12.89
C PHE A 42 -0.78 -4.07 -11.77
N ALA A 43 -1.97 -4.37 -11.20
CA ALA A 43 -2.07 -5.34 -10.12
C ALA A 43 -1.63 -6.74 -10.54
N GLY A 44 -1.79 -7.13 -11.81
CA GLY A 44 -1.32 -8.41 -12.35
C GLY A 44 0.21 -8.57 -12.25
N ASN A 45 0.95 -7.47 -12.34
CA ASN A 45 2.42 -7.47 -12.30
C ASN A 45 3.00 -7.30 -10.88
N VAL A 46 2.16 -7.01 -9.89
CA VAL A 46 2.60 -6.63 -8.54
C VAL A 46 1.88 -7.50 -7.51
N GLN A 47 2.59 -8.38 -6.78
CA GLN A 47 1.96 -9.23 -5.74
C GLN A 47 1.78 -8.55 -4.37
N LYS A 48 2.18 -7.29 -4.27
CA LYS A 48 2.13 -6.52 -3.02
C LYS A 48 0.70 -6.06 -2.71
N PRO A 49 0.40 -5.79 -1.42
CA PRO A 49 -0.85 -5.15 -1.07
C PRO A 49 -0.96 -3.74 -1.68
N LEU A 50 -2.15 -3.36 -2.14
CA LEU A 50 -2.36 -2.10 -2.89
C LEU A 50 -3.17 -1.06 -2.08
N LEU A 51 -2.79 0.21 -2.20
CA LEU A 51 -3.65 1.34 -1.86
C LEU A 51 -4.39 1.81 -3.10
N LEU A 52 -5.72 1.84 -3.05
CA LEU A 52 -6.56 2.52 -4.03
C LEU A 52 -6.98 3.86 -3.43
N LEU A 53 -6.70 4.95 -4.12
CA LEU A 53 -7.04 6.30 -3.74
C LEU A 53 -8.10 6.82 -4.69
N ALA A 54 -9.22 7.28 -4.15
CA ALA A 54 -10.28 7.89 -4.94
C ALA A 54 -10.58 9.33 -4.47
N HIS A 55 -11.14 10.13 -5.37
CA HIS A 55 -11.78 11.40 -5.03
C HIS A 55 -13.26 11.34 -5.38
N PHE A 56 -14.05 12.29 -4.87
CA PHE A 56 -15.52 12.25 -5.02
C PHE A 56 -16.04 12.66 -6.40
N GLY A 57 -15.16 12.89 -7.37
CA GLY A 57 -15.51 13.40 -8.70
C GLY A 57 -15.29 12.38 -9.79
N HIS A 58 -15.83 12.67 -10.99
CA HIS A 58 -15.52 11.96 -12.23
C HIS A 58 -15.68 10.44 -12.19
N ASN A 59 -16.54 9.88 -11.32
CA ASN A 59 -16.69 8.43 -11.13
C ASN A 59 -15.40 7.71 -10.66
N SER A 60 -14.48 8.43 -10.02
CA SER A 60 -13.27 7.85 -9.42
C SER A 60 -13.57 6.82 -8.32
N LEU A 61 -14.52 7.12 -7.42
CA LEU A 61 -14.90 6.20 -6.34
C LEU A 61 -15.55 4.89 -6.86
N PRO A 62 -16.55 4.92 -7.77
CA PRO A 62 -17.05 3.71 -8.42
C PRO A 62 -15.94 2.85 -9.05
N ALA A 63 -15.04 3.44 -9.83
CA ALA A 63 -13.94 2.71 -10.45
C ALA A 63 -13.02 2.02 -9.44
N ALA A 64 -12.71 2.72 -8.35
CA ALA A 64 -11.88 2.18 -7.29
C ALA A 64 -12.60 1.05 -6.51
N LEU A 65 -13.92 1.15 -6.34
CA LEU A 65 -14.75 0.09 -5.72
C LEU A 65 -14.84 -1.16 -6.61
N GLU A 66 -15.02 -1.01 -7.92
CA GLU A 66 -15.03 -2.12 -8.88
C GLU A 66 -13.67 -2.83 -8.89
N THR A 67 -12.59 -2.06 -8.95
CA THR A 67 -11.22 -2.59 -8.85
C THR A 67 -11.02 -3.32 -7.51
N LEU A 68 -11.44 -2.72 -6.39
CA LEU A 68 -11.34 -3.34 -5.07
C LEU A 68 -12.10 -4.66 -4.99
N ALA A 69 -13.31 -4.72 -5.54
CA ALA A 69 -14.13 -5.93 -5.56
C ALA A 69 -13.43 -7.05 -6.33
N ARG A 70 -12.89 -6.73 -7.51
CA ARG A 70 -12.15 -7.69 -8.33
C ARG A 70 -10.88 -8.21 -7.66
N LEU A 71 -10.09 -7.31 -7.06
CA LEU A 71 -8.90 -7.69 -6.30
C LEU A 71 -9.26 -8.62 -5.13
N ARG A 72 -10.35 -8.34 -4.41
CA ARG A 72 -10.82 -9.18 -3.31
C ARG A 72 -11.28 -10.56 -3.77
N GLU A 73 -11.97 -10.64 -4.90
CA GLU A 73 -12.36 -11.91 -5.53
C GLU A 73 -11.12 -12.78 -5.85
N GLU A 74 -10.04 -12.15 -6.30
CA GLU A 74 -8.74 -12.79 -6.56
C GLU A 74 -7.91 -13.08 -5.29
N GLY A 75 -8.46 -12.84 -4.10
CA GLY A 75 -7.75 -13.03 -2.83
C GLY A 75 -6.63 -12.01 -2.56
N ARG A 76 -6.59 -10.91 -3.33
CA ARG A 76 -5.57 -9.86 -3.22
C ARG A 76 -5.90 -8.93 -2.06
N LYS A 77 -4.86 -8.51 -1.34
CA LYS A 77 -4.98 -7.50 -0.28
C LYS A 77 -4.98 -6.11 -0.89
N ALA A 78 -6.06 -5.36 -0.70
CA ALA A 78 -6.14 -3.96 -1.11
C ALA A 78 -7.02 -3.16 -0.14
N TRP A 79 -6.72 -1.87 -0.03
CA TRP A 79 -7.52 -0.90 0.74
C TRP A 79 -7.93 0.23 -0.16
N LEU A 80 -9.12 0.77 0.07
CA LEU A 80 -9.62 1.95 -0.61
C LEU A 80 -9.72 3.07 0.42
N LEU A 81 -9.09 4.20 0.11
CA LEU A 81 -9.22 5.45 0.86
C LEU A 81 -9.62 6.57 -0.09
N THR A 82 -10.25 7.59 0.47
CA THR A 82 -10.71 8.77 -0.23
C THR A 82 -10.04 10.02 0.33
N GLU A 83 -10.24 11.16 -0.34
CA GLU A 83 -9.84 12.47 0.17
C GLU A 83 -10.49 12.88 1.51
N ALA A 84 -11.45 12.12 2.03
CA ALA A 84 -12.01 12.33 3.38
C ALA A 84 -11.25 11.56 4.49
N ASP A 85 -10.42 10.59 4.15
CA ASP A 85 -9.78 9.67 5.10
C ASP A 85 -8.40 10.17 5.54
N GLY A 86 -8.31 11.44 5.96
CA GLY A 86 -7.03 12.14 6.18
C GLY A 86 -6.09 11.45 7.17
N GLU A 87 -6.60 10.95 8.30
CA GLU A 87 -5.78 10.29 9.32
C GLU A 87 -5.24 8.93 8.84
N GLU A 88 -6.08 8.13 8.19
CA GLU A 88 -5.72 6.85 7.60
C GLU A 88 -4.69 7.04 6.48
N LEU A 89 -4.87 8.04 5.61
CA LEU A 89 -3.91 8.35 4.55
C LEU A 89 -2.53 8.71 5.12
N LEU A 90 -2.48 9.53 6.17
CA LEU A 90 -1.24 9.85 6.88
C LEU A 90 -0.61 8.61 7.52
N ARG A 91 -1.42 7.69 8.05
CA ARG A 91 -0.95 6.41 8.58
C ARG A 91 -0.34 5.55 7.47
N PHE A 92 -1.00 5.43 6.31
CA PHE A 92 -0.45 4.71 5.16
C PHE A 92 0.85 5.31 4.66
N ALA A 93 0.95 6.64 4.59
CA ALA A 93 2.19 7.32 4.21
C ALA A 93 3.35 6.97 5.16
N ARG A 94 3.11 6.96 6.47
CA ARG A 94 4.09 6.51 7.48
C ARG A 94 4.49 5.05 7.30
N VAL A 95 3.53 4.16 7.07
CA VAL A 95 3.79 2.73 6.83
C VAL A 95 4.61 2.52 5.57
N ALA A 96 4.31 3.24 4.48
CA ALA A 96 5.08 3.17 3.25
C ALA A 96 6.52 3.68 3.46
N ALA A 97 6.70 4.78 4.18
CA ALA A 97 8.03 5.28 4.55
C ALA A 97 8.83 4.26 5.37
N LEU A 98 8.21 3.69 6.41
CA LEU A 98 8.82 2.63 7.22
C LEU A 98 9.20 1.41 6.37
N GLY A 99 8.33 0.98 5.45
CA GLY A 99 8.63 -0.12 4.54
C GLY A 99 9.87 0.15 3.66
N ARG A 100 10.10 1.40 3.24
CA ARG A 100 11.31 1.79 2.50
C ARG A 100 12.55 1.75 3.40
N GLU A 101 12.43 2.20 4.65
CA GLU A 101 13.54 2.20 5.60
C GLU A 101 13.96 0.80 6.03
N LEU A 102 13.00 -0.12 6.16
CA LEU A 102 13.24 -1.51 6.53
C LEU A 102 13.78 -2.35 5.37
N ARG A 103 13.47 -1.97 4.12
CA ARG A 103 13.92 -2.70 2.93
C ARG A 103 15.43 -2.90 2.92
N GLY A 104 15.84 -4.15 2.72
CA GLY A 104 17.26 -4.53 2.69
C GLY A 104 17.99 -4.41 4.03
N LYS A 105 17.32 -4.09 5.14
CA LYS A 105 17.92 -4.17 6.48
C LYS A 105 18.13 -5.64 6.86
N ARG A 106 19.18 -5.89 7.65
CA ARG A 106 19.53 -7.22 8.14
C ARG A 106 19.49 -7.22 9.65
N VAL A 107 18.85 -8.22 10.23
CA VAL A 107 18.80 -8.44 11.67
C VAL A 107 19.77 -9.56 12.02
N GLY A 108 20.71 -9.29 12.94
CA GLY A 108 21.63 -10.27 13.49
C GLY A 108 21.19 -10.67 14.90
N LEU A 109 21.15 -11.97 15.18
CA LEU A 109 20.87 -12.48 16.52
C LEU A 109 22.19 -12.93 17.17
N ILE A 110 22.51 -12.38 18.35
CA ILE A 110 23.64 -12.82 19.18
C ILE A 110 23.06 -13.47 20.43
N GLY A 111 23.34 -14.76 20.63
CA GLY A 111 22.68 -15.58 21.65
C GLY A 111 21.32 -16.08 21.20
N GLY A 112 20.41 -16.33 22.15
CA GLY A 112 19.04 -16.77 21.90
C GLY A 112 18.08 -16.17 22.91
N ALA A 113 16.77 -16.40 22.72
CA ALA A 113 15.77 -15.98 23.70
C ALA A 113 16.04 -16.64 25.07
N SER A 114 15.77 -15.92 26.16
CA SER A 114 15.95 -16.46 27.50
C SER A 114 15.02 -17.67 27.75
N PRO A 115 15.47 -18.74 28.43
CA PRO A 115 14.68 -19.97 28.61
C PRO A 115 13.35 -19.80 29.34
N TRP A 116 13.17 -18.72 30.11
CA TRP A 116 11.94 -18.40 30.84
C TRP A 116 10.93 -17.57 30.02
N LEU A 117 11.28 -17.15 28.80
CA LEU A 117 10.39 -16.36 27.95
C LEU A 117 9.48 -17.27 27.12
N VAL A 118 8.16 -17.14 27.32
CA VAL A 118 7.14 -17.97 26.67
C VAL A 118 6.78 -17.49 25.26
N ALA A 119 6.90 -16.18 24.96
CA ALA A 119 6.40 -15.57 23.72
C ALA A 119 7.49 -14.94 22.83
N SER A 120 8.77 -15.03 23.20
CA SER A 120 9.83 -14.20 22.62
C SER A 120 10.71 -14.88 21.56
N SER A 121 10.20 -15.94 20.92
CA SER A 121 10.97 -16.74 19.95
C SER A 121 10.16 -16.98 18.66
N PRO A 122 9.79 -15.92 17.90
CA PRO A 122 9.23 -16.14 16.57
C PRO A 122 10.27 -16.83 15.69
N ASP A 123 9.80 -17.65 14.75
CA ASP A 123 10.67 -18.25 13.75
C ASP A 123 11.42 -17.12 13.01
N PRO A 124 12.76 -17.16 12.87
CA PRO A 124 13.51 -16.12 12.17
C PRO A 124 13.03 -15.85 10.75
N SER A 125 12.27 -16.79 10.17
CA SER A 125 11.69 -16.61 8.85
C SER A 125 10.70 -15.46 8.72
N VAL A 126 10.21 -14.92 9.83
CA VAL A 126 9.37 -13.71 9.82
C VAL A 126 10.10 -12.45 9.33
N PHE A 127 11.44 -12.46 9.32
CA PHE A 127 12.25 -11.32 8.87
C PHE A 127 12.64 -11.37 7.39
N TRP A 128 12.34 -12.44 6.65
CA TRP A 128 12.65 -12.50 5.22
C TRP A 128 11.68 -11.62 4.41
N GLU A 129 12.21 -10.92 3.41
CA GLU A 129 11.37 -10.32 2.36
C GLU A 129 10.70 -11.45 1.57
N LYS A 130 9.37 -11.35 1.40
CA LYS A 130 8.54 -12.29 0.65
C LYS A 130 8.23 -11.76 -0.74
#